data_AF-A0A2G1ZWR0-F1
#
_entry.id   AF-A0A2G1ZWR0-F1
#
_cell.length_a   1.000
_cell.length_b   1.000
_cell.length_c   1.000
_cell.angle_alpha   90.00
_cell.angle_beta   90.00
_cell.angle_gamma   90.00
#
_symmetry.space_group_name_H-M   'P 1'
#
loop_
_entity.id
_entity.type
_entity.pdbx_description
1 polymer ?
#
loop_
_entity_poly.entity_id
_entity_poly.type
_entity_poly.pdbx_seq_one_letter_code
_entity_poly.pdbx_strand_id
1 'polypeptide(L)'
;MGIKTKNELVIFSGDIPDLSRDKLNLLLGNKKIVKCMTDRISTSTLEFIAAALKPGARLLLDSSITQDNMVLVAKKMNTGAILSQGANTAIPNVAAVAKALKPGARLLLAPSISKENMAVVVKELNRGGILLLDPSISQDQMEAAAQALNQDTFLFLDADTTAGNITAAAKEIARGATLLLDSRITRDNMEAAAKAMSRRGTLLLDPTTSQGKMKAVARALNPG
;
A
#
# COMPACT_ATOMS: atom_id res chain seq x y z
N MET A 1 10.51 26.08 12.40
CA MET A 1 10.83 24.85 11.63
C MET A 1 10.79 23.65 12.56
N GLY A 2 9.79 22.77 12.46
CA GLY A 2 9.65 21.60 13.33
C GLY A 2 10.03 20.30 12.61
N ILE A 3 11.32 20.00 12.54
CA ILE A 3 11.79 18.69 12.04
C ILE A 3 12.31 17.89 13.23
N LYS A 4 11.75 16.70 13.45
CA LYS A 4 12.19 15.78 14.51
C LYS A 4 12.66 14.48 13.89
N THR A 5 13.82 13.99 14.30
CA THR A 5 14.38 12.70 13.85
C THR A 5 14.63 11.79 15.04
N LYS A 6 14.17 10.55 14.98
CA LYS A 6 14.47 9.52 15.99
C LYS A 6 14.57 8.16 15.31
N ASN A 7 15.70 7.47 15.45
CA ASN A 7 15.94 6.15 14.83
C ASN A 7 15.52 6.13 13.35
N GLU A 8 14.50 5.35 13.02
CA GLU A 8 13.96 5.14 11.67
C GLU A 8 12.81 6.08 11.32
N LEU A 9 12.51 7.07 12.17
CA LEU A 9 11.43 8.03 12.04
C LEU A 9 11.96 9.44 11.79
N VAL A 10 11.31 10.15 10.86
CA VAL A 10 11.39 11.62 10.73
C VAL A 10 9.99 12.21 10.66
N ILE A 11 9.80 13.35 11.31
CA ILE A 11 8.54 14.08 11.38
C ILE A 11 8.78 15.51 10.91
N PHE A 12 8.01 15.94 9.92
CA PHE A 12 7.94 17.30 9.43
C PHE A 12 6.67 17.95 10.00
N SER A 13 6.85 19.08 10.70
CA SER A 13 5.78 19.80 11.40
C SER A 13 6.07 21.31 11.42
N GLY A 14 5.01 22.12 11.47
CA GLY A 14 5.09 23.57 11.29
C GLY A 14 5.61 24.00 9.92
N ASP A 15 6.07 25.24 9.80
CA ASP A 15 6.52 25.77 8.52
C ASP A 15 7.87 25.14 8.11
N ILE A 16 7.85 24.39 7.00
CA ILE A 16 9.02 23.76 6.38
C ILE A 16 9.20 24.37 4.98
N PRO A 17 10.18 25.28 4.81
CA PRO A 17 10.46 25.88 3.51
C PRO A 17 11.10 24.84 2.57
N ASP A 18 11.44 25.27 1.36
CA ASP A 18 12.26 24.47 0.46
C ASP A 18 13.58 24.08 1.13
N LEU A 19 13.79 22.77 1.26
CA LEU A 19 15.03 22.20 1.76
C LEU A 19 15.88 21.75 0.58
N SER A 20 17.20 21.95 0.68
CA SER A 20 18.13 21.42 -0.32
C SER A 20 18.06 19.89 -0.37
N ARG A 21 18.32 19.33 -1.56
CA ARG A 21 18.33 17.87 -1.78
C ARG A 21 19.29 17.17 -0.82
N ASP A 22 20.47 17.74 -0.57
CA ASP A 22 21.47 17.16 0.35
C ASP A 22 20.94 17.06 1.78
N LYS A 23 20.25 18.12 2.24
CA LYS A 23 19.63 18.13 3.57
C LYS A 23 18.51 17.09 3.65
N LEU A 24 17.69 16.97 2.61
CA LEU A 24 16.62 15.98 2.58
C LEU A 24 17.17 14.55 2.51
N ASN A 25 18.21 14.30 1.72
CA ASN A 25 18.90 13.01 1.67
C ASN A 25 19.46 12.62 3.05
N LEU A 26 20.07 13.56 3.76
CA LEU A 26 20.57 13.32 5.11
C LEU A 26 19.44 13.00 6.10
N LEU A 27 18.31 13.71 6.01
CA LEU A 27 17.15 13.49 6.88
C LEU A 27 16.46 12.15 6.59
N LEU A 28 16.31 11.79 5.32
CA LEU A 28 15.57 10.61 4.86
C LEU A 28 16.41 9.34 4.90
N GLY A 29 17.73 9.41 4.64
CA GLY A 29 18.71 8.34 4.78
C GLY A 29 18.17 6.90 4.73
N ASN A 30 18.14 6.25 5.90
CA ASN A 30 17.56 4.91 6.11
C ASN A 30 16.27 4.95 6.93
N LYS A 31 15.53 6.07 6.92
CA LYS A 31 14.26 6.19 7.64
C LYS A 31 13.24 5.24 7.02
N LYS A 32 12.61 4.44 7.88
CA LYS A 32 11.50 3.58 7.50
C LYS A 32 10.16 4.31 7.57
N ILE A 33 10.07 5.37 8.37
CA ILE A 33 8.82 6.11 8.56
C ILE A 33 9.09 7.61 8.43
N VAL A 34 8.31 8.25 7.58
CA VAL A 34 8.28 9.70 7.40
C VAL A 34 6.86 10.17 7.68
N LYS A 35 6.70 11.20 8.51
CA LYS A 35 5.41 11.82 8.81
C LYS A 35 5.41 13.27 8.37
N CYS A 36 4.42 13.66 7.58
CA CYS A 36 4.16 15.04 7.18
C CYS A 36 2.90 15.51 7.89
N MET A 37 3.07 16.35 8.92
CA MET A 37 2.02 16.69 9.89
C MET A 37 1.38 18.06 9.67
N THR A 38 1.60 18.70 8.51
CA THR A 38 1.04 20.00 8.16
C THR A 38 1.19 20.26 6.67
N ASP A 39 0.23 20.98 6.12
CA ASP A 39 0.22 21.55 4.76
C ASP A 39 1.26 22.64 4.53
N ARG A 40 1.91 23.15 5.58
CA ARG A 40 2.94 24.20 5.53
C ARG A 40 4.34 23.67 5.19
N ILE A 41 4.39 22.49 4.57
CA ILE A 41 5.60 21.95 3.94
C ILE A 41 5.57 22.37 2.48
N SER A 42 6.65 22.97 2.00
CA SER A 42 6.71 23.40 0.60
C SER A 42 6.49 22.23 -0.36
N THR A 43 5.83 22.53 -1.47
CA THR A 43 5.50 21.55 -2.52
C THR A 43 6.74 20.83 -3.03
N SER A 44 7.85 21.56 -3.27
CA SER A 44 9.12 20.98 -3.70
C SER A 44 9.71 20.00 -2.68
N THR A 45 9.57 20.31 -1.39
CA THR A 45 10.01 19.43 -0.30
C THR A 45 9.15 18.17 -0.23
N LEU A 46 7.83 18.28 -0.34
CA LEU A 46 6.91 17.13 -0.36
C LEU A 46 7.18 16.21 -1.56
N GLU A 47 7.36 16.77 -2.74
CA GLU A 47 7.71 16.02 -3.95
C GLU A 47 9.02 15.24 -3.76
N PHE A 48 10.05 15.89 -3.21
CA PHE A 48 11.32 15.23 -2.97
C PHE A 48 11.19 14.10 -1.94
N ILE A 49 10.47 14.34 -0.83
CA ILE A 49 10.22 13.31 0.19
C ILE A 49 9.57 12.09 -0.47
N ALA A 50 8.52 12.29 -1.26
CA ALA A 50 7.81 11.20 -1.93
C ALA A 50 8.74 10.39 -2.87
N ALA A 51 9.58 11.08 -3.64
CA ALA A 51 10.48 10.47 -4.62
C ALA A 51 11.71 9.78 -3.97
N ALA A 52 12.16 10.25 -2.81
CA ALA A 52 13.37 9.75 -2.15
C ALA A 52 13.14 8.55 -1.24
N LEU A 53 11.88 8.17 -0.97
CA LEU A 53 11.57 7.02 -0.12
C LEU A 53 12.03 5.72 -0.77
N LYS A 54 12.68 4.87 0.03
CA LYS A 54 13.09 3.52 -0.38
C LYS A 54 11.88 2.57 -0.39
N PRO A 55 11.94 1.48 -1.17
CA PRO A 55 10.95 0.41 -1.06
C PRO A 55 10.77 -0.05 0.39
N GLY A 56 9.51 -0.21 0.82
CA GLY A 56 9.15 -0.56 2.19
C GLY A 56 9.12 0.61 3.18
N ALA A 57 9.66 1.78 2.86
CA ALA A 57 9.50 2.96 3.70
C ALA A 57 8.09 3.55 3.59
N ARG A 58 7.55 4.02 4.72
CA ARG A 58 6.19 4.54 4.85
C ARG A 58 6.17 6.06 4.99
N LEU A 59 5.39 6.71 4.14
CA LEU A 59 4.98 8.10 4.27
C LEU A 59 3.57 8.17 4.86
N LEU A 60 3.43 8.89 5.97
CA LEU A 60 2.15 9.23 6.56
C LEU A 60 1.86 10.71 6.32
N LEU A 61 0.77 10.99 5.62
CA LEU A 61 0.24 12.34 5.44
C LEU A 61 -0.88 12.59 6.45
N ASP A 62 -0.78 13.69 7.18
CA ASP A 62 -1.85 14.16 8.05
C ASP A 62 -3.08 14.64 7.26
N SER A 63 -4.25 14.63 7.89
CA SER A 63 -5.49 15.10 7.28
C SER A 63 -5.50 16.59 6.94
N SER A 64 -4.59 17.38 7.54
CA SER A 64 -4.40 18.79 7.21
C SER A 64 -3.74 19.03 5.85
N ILE A 65 -3.05 18.04 5.27
CA ILE A 65 -2.43 18.18 3.93
C ILE A 65 -3.53 18.41 2.89
N THR A 66 -3.35 19.39 2.01
CA THR A 66 -4.31 19.65 0.93
C THR A 66 -4.40 18.47 -0.04
N GLN A 67 -5.57 18.26 -0.65
CA GLN A 67 -5.77 17.20 -1.63
C GLN A 67 -4.75 17.26 -2.78
N ASP A 68 -4.45 18.46 -3.28
CA ASP A 68 -3.47 18.66 -4.36
C ASP A 68 -2.06 18.18 -3.97
N ASN A 69 -1.63 18.49 -2.75
CA ASN A 69 -0.35 18.02 -2.23
C ASN A 69 -0.36 16.50 -1.99
N MET A 70 -1.46 15.93 -1.51
CA MET A 70 -1.59 14.47 -1.37
C MET A 70 -1.50 13.77 -2.73
N VAL A 71 -2.19 14.30 -3.75
CA VAL A 71 -2.17 13.80 -5.13
C VAL A 71 -0.78 13.94 -5.76
N LEU A 72 -0.11 15.07 -5.54
CA LEU A 72 1.28 15.26 -5.99
C LEU A 72 2.20 14.20 -5.38
N VAL A 73 2.14 14.00 -4.06
CA VAL A 73 2.92 12.97 -3.37
C VAL A 73 2.66 11.61 -3.99
N ALA A 74 1.39 11.22 -4.19
CA ALA A 74 1.01 9.93 -4.76
C ALA A 74 1.62 9.68 -6.15
N LYS A 75 1.68 10.71 -7.01
CA LYS A 75 2.30 10.66 -8.34
C LYS A 75 3.82 10.50 -8.30
N LYS A 76 4.45 10.99 -7.23
CA LYS A 76 5.91 11.07 -7.09
C LYS A 76 6.50 9.94 -6.23
N MET A 77 5.66 9.18 -5.53
CA MET A 77 6.06 8.03 -4.74
C MET A 77 6.99 7.10 -5.52
N ASN A 78 8.06 6.63 -4.87
CA ASN A 78 8.91 5.61 -5.45
C ASN A 78 8.22 4.23 -5.47
N THR A 79 8.63 3.36 -6.38
CA THR A 79 8.13 1.98 -6.44
C THR A 79 8.45 1.24 -5.14
N GLY A 80 7.47 0.51 -4.60
CA GLY A 80 7.56 -0.22 -3.35
C GLY A 80 7.46 0.63 -2.08
N ALA A 81 7.50 1.97 -2.17
CA ALA A 81 7.25 2.84 -1.03
C ALA A 81 5.75 2.86 -0.68
N ILE A 82 5.45 3.06 0.61
CA ILE A 82 4.10 2.95 1.16
C ILE A 82 3.58 4.33 1.49
N LEU A 83 2.44 4.71 0.91
CA LEU A 83 1.70 5.92 1.25
C LEU A 83 0.52 5.55 2.15
N SER A 84 0.34 6.32 3.21
CA SER A 84 -0.81 6.21 4.11
C SER A 84 -1.28 7.60 4.53
N GLN A 85 -2.54 7.70 4.89
CA GLN A 85 -3.16 8.94 5.34
C GLN A 85 -3.61 8.80 6.80
N GLY A 86 -3.73 9.93 7.50
CA GLY A 86 -4.34 9.96 8.83
C GLY A 86 -5.77 9.44 8.79
N ALA A 87 -6.21 8.77 9.88
CA ALA A 87 -7.53 8.13 9.95
C ALA A 87 -8.71 9.08 9.71
N ASN A 88 -8.51 10.39 9.92
CA ASN A 88 -9.53 11.43 9.73
C ASN A 88 -9.49 12.07 8.33
N THR A 89 -8.71 11.53 7.40
CA THR A 89 -8.64 12.06 6.03
C THR A 89 -9.95 11.78 5.31
N ALA A 90 -10.54 12.82 4.70
CA ALA A 90 -11.78 12.69 3.95
C ALA A 90 -11.65 11.66 2.82
N ILE A 91 -12.64 10.78 2.68
CA ILE A 91 -12.63 9.68 1.70
C ILE A 91 -12.42 10.17 0.25
N PRO A 92 -13.01 11.28 -0.21
CA PRO A 92 -12.70 11.83 -1.53
C PRO A 92 -11.20 12.15 -1.74
N ASN A 93 -10.49 12.56 -0.68
CA ASN A 93 -9.05 12.81 -0.76
C ASN A 93 -8.27 11.50 -0.86
N VAL A 94 -8.65 10.47 -0.08
CA VAL A 94 -8.02 9.14 -0.14
C VAL A 94 -8.25 8.50 -1.52
N ALA A 95 -9.46 8.62 -2.08
CA ALA A 95 -9.81 8.14 -3.41
C ALA A 95 -9.01 8.86 -4.51
N ALA A 96 -8.87 10.19 -4.42
CA ALA A 96 -8.03 10.96 -5.34
C ALA A 96 -6.55 10.53 -5.27
N VAL A 97 -6.04 10.20 -4.08
CA VAL A 97 -4.71 9.61 -3.92
C VAL A 97 -4.61 8.25 -4.59
N ALA A 98 -5.58 7.36 -4.40
CA ALA A 98 -5.60 6.04 -5.04
C ALA A 98 -5.54 6.15 -6.58
N LYS A 99 -6.29 7.10 -7.14
CA LYS A 99 -6.30 7.43 -8.57
C LYS A 99 -5.00 8.01 -9.09
N ALA A 100 -4.30 8.75 -8.25
CA ALA A 100 -3.05 9.41 -8.59
C ALA A 100 -1.81 8.54 -8.30
N LEU A 101 -1.99 7.40 -7.65
CA LEU A 101 -0.90 6.56 -7.16
C LEU A 101 -0.04 6.10 -8.34
N LYS A 102 1.27 6.33 -8.23
CA LYS A 102 2.25 5.86 -9.21
C LYS A 102 2.24 4.32 -9.27
N PRO A 103 2.31 3.73 -10.47
CA PRO A 103 2.49 2.29 -10.62
C PRO A 103 3.64 1.73 -9.76
N GLY A 104 3.37 0.65 -9.04
CA GLY A 104 4.30 -0.01 -8.14
C GLY A 104 4.44 0.65 -6.76
N ALA A 105 3.93 1.88 -6.55
CA ALA A 105 3.77 2.42 -5.20
C ALA A 105 2.61 1.74 -4.48
N ARG A 106 2.64 1.77 -3.16
CA ARG A 106 1.67 1.06 -2.31
C ARG A 106 0.81 2.04 -1.53
N LEU A 107 -0.50 1.83 -1.51
CA LEU A 107 -1.44 2.58 -0.69
C LEU A 107 -1.89 1.70 0.48
N LEU A 108 -1.61 2.14 1.70
CA LEU A 108 -2.08 1.49 2.93
C LEU A 108 -3.27 2.26 3.49
N LEU A 109 -4.42 1.60 3.54
CA LEU A 109 -5.64 2.17 4.12
C LEU A 109 -5.62 2.07 5.65
N ALA A 110 -6.26 3.02 6.31
CA ALA A 110 -6.41 2.98 7.76
C ALA A 110 -7.28 1.77 8.17
N PRO A 111 -6.93 1.03 9.24
CA PRO A 111 -7.72 -0.13 9.68
C PRO A 111 -9.17 0.22 10.04
N SER A 112 -9.42 1.46 10.44
CA SER A 112 -10.74 1.97 10.83
C SER A 112 -11.63 2.38 9.64
N ILE A 113 -11.18 2.23 8.40
CA ILE A 113 -11.99 2.57 7.22
C ILE A 113 -13.19 1.62 7.11
N SER A 114 -14.40 2.14 6.88
CA SER A 114 -15.57 1.27 6.68
C SER A 114 -15.45 0.45 5.40
N LYS A 115 -16.21 -0.64 5.30
CA LYS A 115 -16.27 -1.51 4.12
C LYS A 115 -16.67 -0.73 2.85
N GLU A 116 -17.65 0.16 2.97
CA GLU A 116 -18.17 0.97 1.87
C GLU A 116 -17.13 1.96 1.38
N ASN A 117 -16.48 2.66 2.31
CA ASN A 117 -15.43 3.64 2.00
C ASN A 117 -14.18 2.96 1.43
N MET A 118 -13.84 1.77 1.90
CA MET A 118 -12.78 0.95 1.32
C MET A 118 -13.08 0.65 -0.15
N ALA A 119 -14.27 0.15 -0.46
CA ALA A 119 -14.65 -0.15 -1.83
C ALA A 119 -14.60 1.09 -2.75
N VAL A 120 -15.01 2.27 -2.25
CA VAL A 120 -14.89 3.55 -2.99
C VAL A 120 -13.43 3.85 -3.33
N VAL A 121 -12.53 3.76 -2.36
CA VAL A 121 -11.10 4.06 -2.58
C VAL A 121 -10.45 3.04 -3.52
N VAL A 122 -10.74 1.75 -3.32
CA VAL A 122 -10.12 0.67 -4.09
C VAL A 122 -10.55 0.71 -5.56
N LYS A 123 -11.80 1.08 -5.86
CA LYS A 123 -12.29 1.30 -7.23
C LYS A 123 -11.62 2.47 -7.94
N GLU A 124 -10.99 3.40 -7.23
CA GLU A 124 -10.23 4.48 -7.85
C GLU A 124 -8.74 4.12 -8.00
N LEU A 125 -8.29 2.97 -7.50
CA LEU A 125 -6.87 2.60 -7.56
C LEU A 125 -6.39 2.56 -9.01
N ASN A 126 -5.34 3.34 -9.29
CA ASN A 126 -4.74 3.45 -10.61
C ASN A 126 -4.11 2.12 -11.05
N ARG A 127 -4.05 1.87 -12.37
CA ARG A 127 -3.38 0.70 -12.94
C ARG A 127 -1.93 0.62 -12.46
N GLY A 128 -1.50 -0.57 -12.07
CA GLY A 128 -0.20 -0.81 -11.46
C GLY A 128 -0.11 -0.42 -9.99
N GLY A 129 -1.13 0.22 -9.42
CA GLY A 129 -1.21 0.54 -8.00
C GLY A 129 -1.38 -0.71 -7.14
N ILE A 130 -0.76 -0.68 -5.96
CA ILE A 130 -0.80 -1.79 -5.01
C ILE A 130 -1.56 -1.34 -3.77
N LEU A 131 -2.64 -2.04 -3.43
CA LEU A 131 -3.34 -1.90 -2.17
C LEU A 131 -2.66 -2.76 -1.10
N LEU A 132 -2.36 -2.13 0.04
CA LEU A 132 -1.99 -2.81 1.28
C LEU A 132 -3.14 -2.68 2.26
N LEU A 133 -3.44 -3.79 2.92
CA LEU A 133 -4.41 -3.86 4.01
C LEU A 133 -3.66 -4.24 5.29
N ASP A 134 -4.00 -3.58 6.39
CA ASP A 134 -3.49 -3.94 7.69
C ASP A 134 -4.01 -5.34 8.08
N PRO A 135 -3.18 -6.22 8.69
CA PRO A 135 -3.61 -7.53 9.16
C PRO A 135 -4.81 -7.51 10.10
N SER A 136 -5.06 -6.37 10.79
CA SER A 136 -6.19 -6.21 11.69
C SER A 136 -7.53 -5.95 10.99
N ILE A 137 -7.55 -5.78 9.67
CA ILE A 137 -8.79 -5.58 8.90
C ILE A 137 -9.62 -6.88 8.92
N SER A 138 -10.94 -6.73 9.04
CA SER A 138 -11.85 -7.88 9.09
C SER A 138 -11.88 -8.64 7.76
N GLN A 139 -12.29 -9.91 7.81
CA GLN A 139 -12.45 -10.73 6.62
C GLN A 139 -13.39 -10.06 5.60
N ASP A 140 -14.55 -9.59 6.05
CA ASP A 140 -15.56 -8.92 5.20
C ASP A 140 -15.03 -7.67 4.49
N GLN A 141 -14.18 -6.90 5.16
CA GLN A 141 -13.52 -5.74 4.57
C GLN A 141 -12.50 -6.18 3.53
N MET A 142 -11.73 -7.23 3.81
CA MET A 142 -10.74 -7.77 2.88
C MET A 142 -11.38 -8.35 1.62
N GLU A 143 -12.50 -9.07 1.75
CA GLU A 143 -13.31 -9.55 0.64
C GLU A 143 -13.82 -8.38 -0.21
N ALA A 144 -14.37 -7.34 0.44
CA ALA A 144 -14.85 -6.16 -0.27
C ALA A 144 -13.74 -5.44 -1.03
N ALA A 145 -12.54 -5.31 -0.45
CA ALA A 145 -11.39 -4.78 -1.16
C ALA A 145 -11.02 -5.63 -2.36
N ALA A 146 -10.87 -6.95 -2.17
CA ALA A 146 -10.50 -7.87 -3.24
C ALA A 146 -11.49 -7.82 -4.43
N GLN A 147 -12.79 -7.74 -4.12
CA GLN A 147 -13.87 -7.64 -5.10
C GLN A 147 -13.92 -6.27 -5.80
N ALA A 148 -13.53 -5.20 -5.10
CA ALA A 148 -13.58 -3.83 -5.62
C ALA A 148 -12.38 -3.44 -6.49
N LEU A 149 -11.32 -4.27 -6.54
CA LEU A 149 -10.13 -3.98 -7.34
C LEU A 149 -10.45 -3.82 -8.83
N ASN A 150 -9.72 -2.92 -9.46
CA ASN A 150 -9.75 -2.75 -10.90
C ASN A 150 -8.81 -3.73 -11.59
N GLN A 151 -9.00 -3.88 -12.90
CA GLN A 151 -8.04 -4.56 -13.76
C GLN A 151 -6.64 -3.93 -13.63
N ASP A 152 -5.61 -4.78 -13.65
CA ASP A 152 -4.19 -4.42 -13.55
C ASP A 152 -3.81 -3.75 -12.22
N THR A 153 -4.59 -3.96 -11.17
CA THR A 153 -4.25 -3.55 -9.80
C THR A 153 -3.90 -4.74 -8.92
N PHE A 154 -3.22 -4.47 -7.81
CA PHE A 154 -2.69 -5.51 -6.93
C PHE A 154 -3.25 -5.36 -5.53
N LEU A 155 -3.65 -6.46 -4.90
CA LEU A 155 -3.82 -6.55 -3.46
C LEU A 155 -2.64 -7.33 -2.89
N PHE A 156 -1.85 -6.70 -2.02
CA PHE A 156 -0.75 -7.36 -1.34
C PHE A 156 -1.14 -7.76 0.08
N LEU A 157 -0.93 -9.03 0.41
CA LEU A 157 -1.11 -9.58 1.75
C LEU A 157 0.26 -9.98 2.31
N ASP A 158 0.53 -9.53 3.53
CA ASP A 158 1.76 -9.82 4.23
C ASP A 158 1.71 -11.13 5.02
N ALA A 159 2.82 -11.47 5.66
CA ALA A 159 2.98 -12.67 6.47
C ALA A 159 2.06 -12.73 7.69
N ASP A 160 1.60 -11.57 8.16
CA ASP A 160 0.80 -11.41 9.38
C ASP A 160 -0.70 -11.52 9.06
N THR A 161 -1.08 -11.52 7.77
CA THR A 161 -2.45 -11.74 7.33
C THR A 161 -2.89 -13.18 7.64
N THR A 162 -4.06 -13.32 8.27
CA THR A 162 -4.56 -14.65 8.68
C THR A 162 -4.88 -15.54 7.48
N ALA A 163 -4.79 -16.86 7.67
CA ALA A 163 -5.10 -17.84 6.62
C ALA A 163 -6.53 -17.68 6.07
N GLY A 164 -7.50 -17.37 6.94
CA GLY A 164 -8.89 -17.10 6.57
C GLY A 164 -9.00 -15.88 5.66
N ASN A 165 -8.36 -14.78 6.04
CA ASN A 165 -8.33 -13.54 5.25
C ASN A 165 -7.64 -13.72 3.89
N ILE A 166 -6.52 -14.43 3.84
CA ILE A 166 -5.82 -14.76 2.59
C ILE A 166 -6.75 -15.56 1.66
N THR A 167 -7.41 -16.58 2.20
CA THR A 167 -8.31 -17.45 1.43
C THR A 167 -9.54 -16.68 0.93
N ALA A 168 -10.09 -15.81 1.78
CA ALA A 168 -11.23 -14.96 1.45
C ALA A 168 -10.90 -13.97 0.32
N ALA A 169 -9.76 -13.29 0.42
CA ALA A 169 -9.26 -12.42 -0.65
C ALA A 169 -9.05 -13.17 -1.97
N ALA A 170 -8.49 -14.38 -1.92
CA ALA A 170 -8.26 -15.20 -3.12
C ALA A 170 -9.56 -15.59 -3.83
N LYS A 171 -10.63 -15.88 -3.08
CA LYS A 171 -11.96 -16.20 -3.64
C LYS A 171 -12.60 -15.01 -4.35
N GLU A 172 -12.45 -13.82 -3.77
CA GLU A 172 -13.18 -12.62 -4.21
C GLU A 172 -12.39 -11.70 -5.13
N ILE A 173 -11.12 -11.99 -5.37
CA ILE A 173 -10.26 -11.18 -6.22
C ILE A 173 -10.93 -10.87 -7.58
N ALA A 174 -11.00 -9.58 -7.89
CA ALA A 174 -11.67 -9.08 -9.07
C ALA A 174 -11.04 -9.59 -10.37
N ARG A 175 -11.82 -9.56 -11.45
CA ARG A 175 -11.34 -9.97 -12.77
C ARG A 175 -10.18 -9.07 -13.22
N GLY A 176 -9.07 -9.69 -13.60
CA GLY A 176 -7.88 -8.98 -14.05
C GLY A 176 -7.11 -8.26 -12.95
N ALA A 177 -7.51 -8.39 -11.68
CA ALA A 177 -6.72 -7.98 -10.53
C ALA A 177 -5.77 -9.11 -10.10
N THR A 178 -4.71 -8.74 -9.38
CA THR A 178 -3.69 -9.67 -8.90
C THR A 178 -3.67 -9.71 -7.37
N LEU A 179 -3.71 -10.91 -6.81
CA LEU A 179 -3.39 -11.15 -5.41
C LEU A 179 -1.88 -11.43 -5.30
N LEU A 180 -1.16 -10.62 -4.54
CA LEU A 180 0.28 -10.73 -4.30
C LEU A 180 0.53 -11.23 -2.86
N LEU A 181 1.25 -12.34 -2.73
CA LEU A 181 1.55 -12.95 -1.42
C LEU A 181 3.03 -12.79 -1.05
N ASP A 182 3.28 -12.30 0.17
CA ASP A 182 4.62 -12.21 0.76
C ASP A 182 5.28 -13.59 0.93
N SER A 183 6.60 -13.69 0.65
CA SER A 183 7.36 -14.94 0.68
C SER A 183 7.41 -15.61 2.06
N ARG A 184 7.16 -14.85 3.13
CA ARG A 184 7.12 -15.34 4.51
C ARG A 184 5.81 -16.03 4.87
N ILE A 185 4.72 -15.83 4.11
CA ILE A 185 3.47 -16.59 4.28
C ILE A 185 3.79 -18.09 4.22
N THR A 186 3.16 -18.88 5.11
CA THR A 186 3.43 -20.31 5.21
C THR A 186 3.04 -21.01 3.91
N ARG A 187 3.70 -22.14 3.64
CA ARG A 187 3.41 -22.97 2.47
C ARG A 187 1.93 -23.33 2.40
N ASP A 188 1.37 -23.82 3.51
CA ASP A 188 -0.01 -24.29 3.59
C ASP A 188 -1.02 -23.16 3.33
N ASN A 189 -0.74 -21.95 3.83
CA ASN A 189 -1.60 -20.80 3.57
C ASN A 189 -1.55 -20.36 2.10
N MET A 190 -0.36 -20.39 1.47
CA MET A 190 -0.26 -20.12 0.03
C MET A 190 -0.98 -21.18 -0.81
N GLU A 191 -0.89 -22.46 -0.44
CA GLU A 191 -1.63 -23.54 -1.10
C GLU A 191 -3.15 -23.39 -0.93
N ALA A 192 -3.61 -23.00 0.25
CA ALA A 192 -5.02 -22.73 0.52
C ALA A 192 -5.54 -21.57 -0.34
N ALA A 193 -4.78 -20.47 -0.41
CA ALA A 193 -5.06 -19.34 -1.29
C ALA A 193 -5.18 -19.77 -2.75
N ALA A 194 -4.22 -20.58 -3.23
CA ALA A 194 -4.19 -21.10 -4.58
C ALA A 194 -5.42 -21.96 -4.92
N LYS A 195 -5.80 -22.87 -4.03
CA LYS A 195 -7.01 -23.71 -4.19
C LYS A 195 -8.29 -22.89 -4.22
N ALA A 196 -8.33 -21.80 -3.45
CA ALA A 196 -9.48 -20.93 -3.34
C ALA A 196 -9.54 -19.84 -4.42
N MET A 197 -8.49 -19.72 -5.23
CA MET A 197 -8.31 -18.62 -6.15
C MET A 197 -9.43 -18.53 -7.19
N SER A 198 -10.02 -17.35 -7.32
CA SER A 198 -10.96 -17.05 -8.40
C SER A 198 -10.29 -17.26 -9.76
N ARG A 199 -10.97 -17.95 -10.68
CA ARG A 199 -10.51 -18.15 -12.06
C ARG A 199 -10.37 -16.84 -12.87
N ARG A 200 -10.81 -15.71 -12.31
CA ARG A 200 -10.82 -14.41 -12.96
C ARG A 200 -9.64 -13.52 -12.55
N GLY A 201 -8.99 -13.82 -11.42
CA GLY A 201 -7.82 -13.10 -10.94
C GLY A 201 -6.52 -13.84 -11.21
N THR A 202 -5.41 -13.20 -10.85
CA THR A 202 -4.07 -13.79 -10.93
C THR A 202 -3.44 -13.88 -9.54
N LEU A 203 -2.79 -15.00 -9.23
CA LEU A 203 -2.02 -15.17 -7.99
C LEU A 203 -0.54 -14.98 -8.33
N LEU A 204 0.10 -14.02 -7.68
CA LEU A 204 1.54 -13.79 -7.80
C LEU A 204 2.21 -13.98 -6.44
N LEU A 205 3.36 -14.64 -6.46
CA LEU A 205 4.18 -14.86 -5.27
C LEU A 205 5.38 -13.92 -5.34
N ASP A 206 5.82 -13.41 -4.19
CA ASP A 206 7.04 -12.61 -4.12
C ASP A 206 8.23 -13.37 -4.74
N PRO A 207 9.11 -12.72 -5.54
CA PRO A 207 10.25 -13.38 -6.17
C PRO A 207 11.21 -14.10 -5.22
N THR A 208 11.22 -13.71 -3.95
CA THR A 208 12.02 -14.35 -2.89
C THR A 208 11.37 -15.61 -2.30
N THR A 209 10.17 -15.98 -2.76
CA THR A 209 9.48 -17.20 -2.34
C THR A 209 10.29 -18.44 -2.72
N SER A 210 10.44 -19.37 -1.79
CA SER A 210 11.25 -20.57 -2.05
C SER A 210 10.63 -21.43 -3.17
N GLN A 211 11.50 -22.08 -3.96
CA GLN A 211 11.06 -22.95 -5.05
C GLN A 211 10.09 -24.05 -4.58
N GLY A 212 10.27 -24.56 -3.35
CA GLY A 212 9.37 -25.55 -2.76
C GLY A 212 7.95 -25.01 -2.57
N LYS A 213 7.80 -23.78 -2.06
CA LYS A 213 6.49 -23.11 -1.93
C LYS A 213 5.88 -22.84 -3.30
N MET A 214 6.66 -22.32 -4.26
CA MET A 214 6.19 -22.05 -5.63
C MET A 214 5.66 -23.33 -6.31
N LYS A 215 6.38 -24.45 -6.20
CA LYS A 215 5.95 -25.75 -6.75
C LYS A 215 4.65 -26.23 -6.13
N ALA A 216 4.48 -26.03 -4.82
CA ALA A 216 3.27 -26.43 -4.11
C ALA A 216 2.05 -25.61 -4.56
N VAL A 217 2.22 -24.29 -4.69
CA VAL A 217 1.18 -23.39 -5.23
C VAL A 217 0.82 -23.75 -6.67
N ALA A 218 1.81 -24.02 -7.53
CA ALA A 218 1.55 -24.41 -8.92
C ALA A 218 0.71 -25.69 -9.03
N ARG A 219 1.00 -26.70 -8.21
CA ARG A 219 0.20 -27.92 -8.10
C ARG A 219 -1.20 -27.66 -7.54
N ALA A 220 -1.33 -26.73 -6.59
CA ALA A 220 -2.61 -26.36 -6.01
C ALA A 220 -3.52 -25.63 -7.01
N LEU A 221 -2.95 -24.83 -7.92
CA LEU A 221 -3.70 -24.18 -9.01
C LEU A 221 -4.12 -25.17 -10.10
N ASN A 222 -3.30 -26.17 -10.38
CA ASN A 222 -3.53 -27.20 -11.40
C ASN A 222 -3.28 -28.59 -10.80
N PRO A 223 -4.29 -29.23 -10.16
CA PRO A 223 -4.13 -30.53 -9.50
C PRO A 223 -4.00 -31.72 -10.46
N GLY A 224 -3.72 -31.47 -11.75
CA GLY A 224 -3.60 -32.46 -12.82
C GLY A 224 -2.16 -32.93 -13.04
#